data_AF-A0A645B804-F1
#
_entry.id   AF-A0A645B804-F1
#
_cell.length_a   1.000
_cell.length_b   1.000
_cell.length_c   1.000
_cell.angle_alpha   90.00
_cell.angle_beta   90.00
_cell.angle_gamma   90.00
#
_symmetry.space_group_name_H-M   'P 1'
#
loop_
_entity.id
_entity.type
_entity.pdbx_description
1 polymer ?
#
loop_
_entity_poly.entity_id
_entity_poly.type
_entity_poly.pdbx_seq_one_letter_code
_entity_poly.pdbx_strand_id
1 'polypeptide(L)'
;MLTIRPGHHVYRLLQLLSAAGEFPTSSLHLLGNVRSYEALVHRLETIQQFRTEAGADLGAYKLLTVSGRRDRRTIRLYKGALPLLSALHPDALAHYLAATGGHRFSGNDAHVQRSHRVAETLAMCMAAGVEMRPYVLPSLQKKDILRTIPTSPSFYIARDLKKLDSAELNKTIFTRLTGALFAPGQCWAVYNTRDAVMKWSGMGEFKTSHHLIELARMNAGLHRVDRALLLGERMDIALQTLLESDKSRRMELRFDRIYPHIHFIPMDAQGVRLLRLLTLPDWNERLLSAAFPPELRAPDPGAMEYDARRGGTFILSHLDGDIARLVRLRQALEHSSFPFEVLCFPWQAAFLWEYLGGRVQLRALAMDALEEALEIDPSE
;
A
#
# COMPACT_ATOMS: atom_id res chain seq x y z
N MET A 1 -23.60 21.24 -13.54
CA MET A 1 -22.31 21.86 -13.18
C MET A 1 -21.66 21.04 -12.08
N LEU A 2 -20.35 20.78 -12.19
CA LEU A 2 -19.53 20.04 -11.24
C LEU A 2 -18.44 20.97 -10.68
N THR A 3 -18.19 20.89 -9.38
CA THR A 3 -17.16 21.70 -8.72
C THR A 3 -15.94 20.83 -8.42
N ILE A 4 -14.76 21.26 -8.85
CA ILE A 4 -13.49 20.63 -8.52
C ILE A 4 -13.05 21.20 -7.17
N ARG A 5 -13.29 20.45 -6.09
CA ARG A 5 -12.92 20.83 -4.72
C ARG A 5 -12.45 19.63 -3.89
N PRO A 6 -11.54 19.82 -2.92
CA PRO A 6 -11.15 18.78 -1.97
C PRO A 6 -12.35 18.09 -1.31
N GLY A 7 -12.21 16.80 -1.02
CA GLY A 7 -13.27 15.98 -0.42
C GLY A 7 -14.37 15.49 -1.38
N HIS A 8 -14.46 16.00 -2.62
CA HIS A 8 -15.44 15.53 -3.61
C HIS A 8 -14.94 14.35 -4.45
N HIS A 9 -15.85 13.45 -4.84
CA HIS A 9 -15.50 12.25 -5.64
C HIS A 9 -14.83 12.60 -6.97
N VAL A 10 -15.26 13.67 -7.65
CA VAL A 10 -14.65 14.15 -8.91
C VAL A 10 -13.19 14.54 -8.67
N TYR A 11 -12.92 15.28 -7.59
CA TYR A 11 -11.58 15.74 -7.25
C TYR A 11 -10.66 14.57 -6.90
N ARG A 12 -11.12 13.63 -6.06
CA ARG A 12 -10.38 12.42 -5.71
C ARG A 12 -10.03 11.58 -6.94
N LEU A 13 -11.00 11.36 -7.84
CA LEU A 13 -10.76 10.63 -9.08
C LEU A 13 -9.78 11.36 -10.02
N LEU A 14 -9.89 12.68 -10.12
CA LEU A 14 -8.97 13.49 -10.93
C LEU A 14 -7.54 13.46 -10.37
N GLN A 15 -7.38 13.56 -9.05
CA GLN A 15 -6.08 13.43 -8.38
C GLN A 15 -5.46 12.06 -8.66
N LEU A 16 -6.21 10.99 -8.47
CA LEU A 16 -5.75 9.64 -8.74
C LEU A 16 -5.31 9.45 -10.20
N LEU A 17 -6.14 9.87 -11.15
CA LEU A 17 -5.81 9.78 -12.58
C LEU A 17 -4.65 10.68 -12.98
N SER A 18 -4.44 11.81 -12.29
CA SER A 18 -3.29 12.70 -12.53
C SER A 18 -1.95 12.02 -12.23
N ALA A 19 -1.92 11.13 -11.23
CA ALA A 19 -0.73 10.38 -10.83
C ALA A 19 -0.61 9.03 -11.55
N ALA A 20 -1.71 8.26 -11.60
CA ALA A 20 -1.73 6.90 -12.14
C ALA A 20 -1.81 6.86 -13.68
N GLY A 21 -2.41 7.88 -14.30
CA GLY A 21 -2.73 7.91 -15.73
C GLY A 21 -4.02 7.17 -16.08
N GLU A 22 -4.25 6.00 -15.49
CA GLU A 22 -5.40 5.13 -15.75
C GLU A 22 -5.79 4.33 -14.50
N PHE A 23 -7.07 3.92 -14.40
CA PHE A 23 -7.60 3.18 -13.23
C PHE A 23 -8.53 2.03 -13.65
N PRO A 24 -8.43 0.82 -13.05
CA PRO A 24 -9.32 -0.30 -13.36
C PRO A 24 -10.76 -0.07 -12.87
N THR A 25 -11.76 -0.35 -13.70
CA THR A 25 -13.17 -0.24 -13.26
C THR A 25 -13.53 -1.29 -12.21
N SER A 26 -12.86 -2.45 -12.20
CA SER A 26 -13.08 -3.50 -11.20
C SER A 26 -12.77 -3.03 -9.77
N SER A 27 -11.93 -2.00 -9.63
CA SER A 27 -11.41 -1.55 -8.34
C SER A 27 -12.03 -0.24 -7.88
N LEU A 28 -13.21 0.12 -8.43
CA LEU A 28 -13.99 1.30 -7.99
C LEU A 28 -14.36 1.24 -6.50
N HIS A 29 -14.44 0.04 -5.92
CA HIS A 29 -14.67 -0.16 -4.49
C HIS A 29 -13.57 0.48 -3.61
N LEU A 30 -12.33 0.61 -4.12
CA LEU A 30 -11.23 1.27 -3.41
C LEU A 30 -11.42 2.79 -3.29
N LEU A 31 -12.28 3.39 -4.12
CA LEU A 31 -12.55 4.82 -4.09
C LEU A 31 -13.71 5.18 -3.16
N GLY A 32 -14.48 4.17 -2.72
CA GLY A 32 -15.65 4.29 -1.85
C GLY A 32 -16.84 3.48 -2.38
N ASN A 33 -18.04 4.02 -2.23
CA ASN A 33 -19.27 3.33 -2.62
C ASN A 33 -19.32 3.08 -4.14
N VAL A 34 -19.32 1.79 -4.52
CA VAL A 34 -19.26 1.35 -5.93
C VAL A 34 -20.36 1.98 -6.79
N ARG A 35 -21.63 1.91 -6.36
CA ARG A 35 -22.77 2.46 -7.12
C ARG A 35 -22.62 3.96 -7.37
N SER A 36 -22.12 4.69 -6.36
CA SER A 36 -21.89 6.14 -6.46
C SER A 36 -20.80 6.46 -7.47
N TYR A 37 -19.70 5.70 -7.47
CA TYR A 37 -18.61 5.90 -8.43
C TYR A 37 -18.97 5.41 -9.84
N GLU A 38 -19.74 4.34 -10.00
CA GLU A 38 -20.23 3.89 -11.31
C GLU A 38 -21.12 4.96 -11.96
N ALA A 39 -22.08 5.50 -11.20
CA ALA A 39 -22.94 6.59 -11.67
C ALA A 39 -22.12 7.85 -12.00
N LEU A 40 -21.11 8.16 -11.18
CA LEU A 40 -20.21 9.27 -11.43
C LEU A 40 -19.41 9.07 -12.71
N VAL A 41 -18.81 7.90 -12.91
CA VAL A 41 -18.02 7.57 -14.11
C VAL A 41 -18.90 7.71 -15.35
N HIS A 42 -20.10 7.11 -15.35
CA HIS A 42 -21.04 7.23 -16.47
C HIS A 42 -21.39 8.68 -16.78
N ARG A 43 -21.65 9.50 -15.75
CA ARG A 43 -21.91 10.93 -15.91
C ARG A 43 -20.71 11.66 -16.54
N LEU A 44 -19.50 11.35 -16.10
CA LEU A 44 -18.25 11.98 -16.56
C LEU A 44 -17.79 11.50 -17.95
N GLU A 45 -18.41 10.46 -18.52
CA GLU A 45 -18.26 10.05 -19.93
C GLU A 45 -19.07 10.95 -20.90
N THR A 46 -19.88 11.86 -20.37
CA THR A 46 -20.61 12.90 -21.12
C THR A 46 -20.06 14.29 -20.81
N ILE A 47 -20.40 15.30 -21.63
CA ILE A 47 -19.95 16.67 -21.41
C ILE A 47 -20.59 17.24 -20.13
N GLN A 48 -19.76 17.76 -19.24
CA GLN A 48 -20.15 18.43 -18.01
C GLN A 48 -19.48 19.80 -17.93
N GLN A 49 -20.17 20.79 -17.35
CA GLN A 49 -19.59 22.08 -17.00
C GLN A 49 -18.81 21.98 -15.69
N PHE A 50 -17.57 22.45 -15.65
CA PHE A 50 -16.67 22.42 -14.50
C PHE A 50 -16.37 23.81 -13.98
N ARG A 51 -16.19 23.93 -12.66
CA ARG A 51 -15.72 25.16 -12.01
C ARG A 51 -14.76 24.84 -10.86
N THR A 52 -13.94 25.82 -10.48
CA THR A 52 -13.13 25.75 -9.27
C THR A 52 -14.00 25.86 -8.02
N GLU A 53 -13.42 25.55 -6.86
CA GLU A 53 -14.05 25.81 -5.56
C GLU A 53 -14.45 27.27 -5.37
N ALA A 54 -13.60 28.21 -5.81
CA ALA A 54 -13.87 29.65 -5.80
C ALA A 54 -14.93 30.10 -6.82
N GLY A 55 -15.48 29.17 -7.62
CA GLY A 55 -16.54 29.45 -8.58
C GLY A 55 -16.07 29.90 -9.96
N ALA A 56 -14.76 29.93 -10.22
CA ALA A 56 -14.23 30.27 -11.53
C ALA A 56 -14.61 29.19 -12.56
N ASP A 57 -15.16 29.60 -13.70
CA ASP A 57 -15.53 28.69 -14.77
C ASP A 57 -14.27 28.04 -15.37
N LEU A 58 -14.28 26.72 -15.44
CA LEU A 58 -13.23 25.94 -16.09
C LEU A 58 -13.65 25.50 -17.49
N GLY A 59 -14.93 25.59 -17.84
CA GLY A 59 -15.49 25.21 -19.13
C GLY A 59 -16.15 23.82 -19.16
N ALA A 60 -16.56 23.43 -20.37
CA ALA A 60 -17.32 22.21 -20.62
C ALA A 60 -16.44 21.09 -21.17
N TYR A 61 -16.38 19.96 -20.47
CA TYR A 61 -15.57 18.81 -20.90
C TYR A 61 -16.32 17.50 -20.74
N LYS A 62 -16.11 16.58 -21.69
CA LYS A 62 -16.16 15.15 -21.37
C LYS A 62 -14.90 14.84 -20.59
N LEU A 63 -15.01 14.46 -19.31
CA LEU A 63 -13.83 14.27 -18.44
C LEU A 63 -13.19 12.91 -18.65
N LEU A 64 -13.99 11.86 -18.79
CA LEU A 64 -13.52 10.48 -18.79
C LEU A 64 -13.78 9.78 -20.12
N THR A 65 -12.97 8.78 -20.39
CA THR A 65 -13.26 7.72 -21.33
C THR A 65 -13.05 6.38 -20.65
N VAL A 66 -13.99 5.46 -20.85
CA VAL A 66 -13.84 4.08 -20.39
C VAL A 66 -13.65 3.18 -21.60
N SER A 67 -12.63 2.31 -21.56
CA SER A 67 -12.28 1.44 -22.68
C SER A 67 -11.74 0.10 -22.19
N GLY A 68 -11.68 -0.90 -23.08
CA GLY A 68 -11.28 -2.27 -22.72
C GLY A 68 -12.48 -3.18 -22.48
N ARG A 69 -12.22 -4.43 -22.11
CA ARG A 69 -13.24 -5.46 -21.87
C ARG A 69 -12.97 -6.17 -20.55
N ARG A 70 -14.03 -6.57 -19.85
CA ARG A 70 -13.98 -7.34 -18.60
C ARG A 70 -13.04 -6.72 -17.56
N ASP A 71 -12.10 -7.50 -17.03
CA ASP A 71 -11.05 -7.14 -16.08
C ASP A 71 -10.07 -6.07 -16.59
N ARG A 72 -10.04 -5.84 -17.91
CA ARG A 72 -9.19 -4.83 -18.57
C ARG A 72 -9.91 -3.51 -18.80
N ARG A 73 -11.18 -3.40 -18.37
CA ARG A 73 -11.94 -2.17 -18.50
C ARG A 73 -11.31 -1.09 -17.63
N THR A 74 -10.89 -0.01 -18.28
CA THR A 74 -10.00 1.01 -17.73
C THR A 74 -10.61 2.39 -17.91
N ILE A 75 -10.58 3.17 -16.84
CA ILE A 75 -10.97 4.58 -16.78
C ILE A 75 -9.74 5.44 -17.06
N ARG A 76 -9.86 6.38 -17.99
CA ARG A 76 -8.82 7.35 -18.32
C ARG A 76 -9.42 8.75 -18.44
N LEU A 77 -8.59 9.77 -18.28
CA LEU A 77 -8.97 11.11 -18.69
C LEU A 77 -9.24 11.13 -20.19
N TYR A 78 -10.20 11.93 -20.64
CA TYR A 78 -10.36 12.25 -22.04
C TYR A 78 -9.33 13.31 -22.43
N LYS A 79 -8.70 13.20 -23.60
CA LYS A 79 -7.62 14.11 -24.05
C LYS A 79 -8.02 15.59 -23.99
N GLY A 80 -9.28 15.92 -24.31
CA GLY A 80 -9.77 17.29 -24.26
C GLY A 80 -9.88 17.87 -22.84
N ALA A 81 -9.92 17.02 -21.82
CA ALA A 81 -10.09 17.42 -20.42
C ALA A 81 -8.76 17.55 -19.65
N LEU A 82 -7.62 17.27 -20.28
CA LEU A 82 -6.30 17.41 -19.64
C LEU A 82 -6.02 18.80 -19.06
N PRO A 83 -6.48 19.94 -19.64
CA PRO A 83 -6.32 21.25 -19.02
C PRO A 83 -6.89 21.36 -17.60
N LEU A 84 -7.89 20.54 -17.24
CA LEU A 84 -8.45 20.51 -15.88
C LEU A 84 -7.44 20.07 -14.82
N LEU A 85 -6.34 19.41 -15.21
CA LEU A 85 -5.28 19.03 -14.28
C LEU A 85 -4.60 20.25 -13.65
N SER A 86 -4.53 21.38 -14.36
CA SER A 86 -3.97 22.62 -13.81
C SER A 86 -4.81 23.18 -12.65
N ALA A 87 -6.08 22.79 -12.53
CA ALA A 87 -6.91 23.12 -11.36
C ALA A 87 -6.55 22.29 -10.11
N LEU A 88 -5.80 21.19 -10.25
CA LEU A 88 -5.26 20.45 -9.11
C LEU A 88 -3.94 21.04 -8.62
N HIS A 89 -3.02 21.28 -9.56
CA HIS A 89 -1.68 21.80 -9.31
C HIS A 89 -1.07 22.31 -10.63
N PRO A 90 -0.27 23.39 -10.64
CA PRO A 90 0.39 23.90 -11.85
C PRO A 90 1.16 22.82 -12.62
N ASP A 91 1.90 21.95 -11.90
CA ASP A 91 2.74 20.90 -12.50
C ASP A 91 2.01 19.59 -12.82
N ALA A 92 0.73 19.45 -12.43
CA ALA A 92 0.00 18.19 -12.60
C ALA A 92 -0.11 17.77 -14.07
N LEU A 93 -0.36 18.73 -14.98
CA LEU A 93 -0.45 18.45 -16.41
C LEU A 93 0.89 18.00 -16.99
N ALA A 94 1.97 18.71 -16.66
CA ALA A 94 3.32 18.39 -17.14
C ALA A 94 3.75 17.00 -16.64
N HIS A 95 3.53 16.72 -15.36
CA HIS A 95 3.78 15.40 -14.78
C HIS A 95 2.96 14.31 -15.48
N TYR A 96 1.64 14.51 -15.63
CA TYR A 96 0.76 13.55 -16.27
C TYR A 96 1.20 13.20 -17.70
N LEU A 97 1.57 14.21 -18.49
CA LEU A 97 2.05 14.00 -19.86
C LEU A 97 3.37 13.23 -19.87
N ALA A 98 4.31 13.56 -18.99
CA ALA A 98 5.56 12.80 -18.87
C ALA A 98 5.30 11.35 -18.44
N ALA A 99 4.41 11.13 -17.48
CA ALA A 99 4.06 9.82 -16.95
C ALA A 99 3.30 8.94 -17.99
N THR A 100 2.46 9.53 -18.82
CA THR A 100 1.64 8.81 -19.81
C THR A 100 2.26 8.81 -21.21
N GLY A 101 3.50 9.30 -21.36
CA GLY A 101 4.14 9.42 -22.67
C GLY A 101 3.36 10.32 -23.63
N GLY A 102 2.72 11.38 -23.14
CA GLY A 102 1.86 12.28 -23.90
C GLY A 102 0.47 11.73 -24.13
N HIS A 103 -0.14 11.11 -23.11
CA HIS A 103 -1.46 10.49 -23.18
C HIS A 103 -1.52 9.27 -24.14
N ARG A 104 -0.47 8.46 -24.14
CA ARG A 104 -0.35 7.24 -24.96
C ARG A 104 -0.31 6.00 -24.07
N PHE A 105 -1.38 5.21 -24.12
CA PHE A 105 -1.54 4.03 -23.28
C PHE A 105 -1.29 2.75 -24.07
N SER A 106 -0.64 1.78 -23.43
CA SER A 106 -0.37 0.47 -24.02
C SER A 106 -1.65 -0.37 -24.08
N GLY A 107 -1.84 -1.12 -25.17
CA GLY A 107 -2.83 -2.18 -25.26
C GLY A 107 -2.33 -3.55 -24.75
N ASN A 108 -1.04 -3.66 -24.43
CA ASN A 108 -0.43 -4.90 -23.95
C ASN A 108 -0.91 -5.23 -22.54
N ASP A 109 -1.33 -6.49 -22.34
CA ASP A 109 -1.92 -6.94 -21.08
C ASP A 109 -1.00 -6.80 -19.87
N ALA A 110 0.24 -7.28 -19.98
CA ALA A 110 1.21 -7.19 -18.90
C ALA A 110 1.53 -5.74 -18.51
N HIS A 111 1.43 -4.79 -19.46
CA HIS A 111 1.59 -3.37 -19.18
C HIS A 111 0.37 -2.80 -18.46
N VAL A 112 -0.84 -3.04 -18.97
CA VAL A 112 -2.10 -2.57 -18.36
C VAL A 112 -2.23 -3.10 -16.93
N GLN A 113 -2.00 -4.39 -16.71
CA GLN A 113 -2.07 -5.01 -15.39
C GLN A 113 -1.04 -4.43 -14.41
N ARG A 114 0.14 -4.01 -14.91
CA ARG A 114 1.14 -3.32 -14.08
C ARG A 114 0.70 -1.90 -13.74
N SER A 115 0.12 -1.16 -14.68
CA SER A 115 -0.46 0.16 -14.40
C SER A 115 -1.59 0.06 -13.38
N HIS A 116 -2.50 -0.91 -13.53
CA HIS A 116 -3.62 -1.13 -12.61
C HIS A 116 -3.14 -1.39 -11.19
N ARG A 117 -2.13 -2.25 -11.00
CA ARG A 117 -1.51 -2.48 -9.68
C ARG A 117 -1.00 -1.20 -9.03
N VAL A 118 -0.34 -0.33 -9.79
CA VAL A 118 0.13 0.97 -9.28
C VAL A 118 -1.06 1.87 -8.94
N ALA A 119 -2.08 1.90 -9.79
CA ALA A 119 -3.27 2.73 -9.60
C ALA A 119 -4.08 2.32 -8.36
N GLU A 120 -4.22 1.02 -8.10
CA GLU A 120 -4.84 0.47 -6.89
C GLU A 120 -4.03 0.81 -5.62
N THR A 121 -2.70 0.67 -5.68
CA THR A 121 -1.83 1.10 -4.57
C THR A 121 -1.99 2.59 -4.28
N LEU A 122 -2.05 3.44 -5.32
CA LEU A 122 -2.29 4.88 -5.16
C LEU A 122 -3.67 5.16 -4.55
N ALA A 123 -4.70 4.40 -4.90
CA ALA A 123 -6.02 4.52 -4.29
C ALA A 123 -6.00 4.18 -2.80
N MET A 124 -5.32 3.09 -2.42
CA MET A 124 -5.14 2.70 -1.00
C MET A 124 -4.36 3.76 -0.22
N CYS A 125 -3.27 4.28 -0.79
CA CYS A 125 -2.48 5.36 -0.19
C CYS A 125 -3.32 6.63 -0.01
N MET A 126 -4.04 7.06 -1.05
CA MET A 126 -4.91 8.24 -1.00
C MET A 126 -6.03 8.08 0.04
N ALA A 127 -6.62 6.90 0.16
CA ALA A 127 -7.64 6.61 1.18
C ALA A 127 -7.04 6.58 2.60
N ALA A 128 -5.78 6.17 2.73
CA ALA A 128 -5.05 6.16 4.00
C ALA A 128 -4.40 7.51 4.36
N GLY A 129 -4.68 8.60 3.64
CA GLY A 129 -4.11 9.92 3.91
C GLY A 129 -2.62 10.05 3.54
N VAL A 130 -2.08 9.09 2.79
CA VAL A 130 -0.68 9.11 2.33
C VAL A 130 -0.57 10.01 1.10
N GLU A 131 0.36 10.97 1.14
CA GLU A 131 0.62 11.83 -0.01
C GLU A 131 1.18 10.99 -1.16
N MET A 132 0.50 11.01 -2.29
CA MET A 132 0.81 10.16 -3.45
C MET A 132 0.98 10.93 -4.74
N ARG A 133 0.79 12.26 -4.72
CA ARG A 133 0.87 13.14 -5.89
C ARG A 133 2.33 13.42 -6.20
N PRO A 134 2.88 12.91 -7.32
CA PRO A 134 4.32 13.04 -7.57
C PRO A 134 4.80 14.47 -7.80
N TYR A 135 3.89 15.37 -8.18
CA TYR A 135 4.16 16.80 -8.37
C TYR A 135 4.06 17.63 -7.06
N VAL A 136 3.65 17.00 -5.94
CA VAL A 136 3.70 17.59 -4.60
C VAL A 136 4.90 17.03 -3.82
N LEU A 137 5.24 15.77 -4.06
CA LEU A 137 6.33 15.09 -3.39
C LEU A 137 7.71 15.67 -3.77
N PRO A 138 8.62 15.83 -2.79
CA PRO A 138 10.01 16.19 -3.07
C PRO A 138 10.66 15.15 -3.98
N SER A 139 11.47 15.63 -4.94
CA SER A 139 12.21 14.73 -5.84
C SER A 139 13.25 13.93 -5.05
N LEU A 140 13.26 12.63 -5.26
CA LEU A 140 14.29 11.74 -4.72
C LEU A 140 15.62 11.96 -5.44
N GLN A 141 16.72 11.70 -4.75
CA GLN A 141 18.07 11.85 -5.29
C GLN A 141 19.06 10.81 -4.73
N LYS A 142 20.22 10.69 -5.38
CA LYS A 142 21.28 9.73 -5.02
C LYS A 142 22.68 10.34 -4.83
N LYS A 143 22.76 11.66 -4.68
CA LYS A 143 24.00 12.44 -4.63
C LYS A 143 24.46 12.68 -3.19
N ASP A 144 23.55 13.19 -2.36
CA ASP A 144 23.86 13.68 -1.02
C ASP A 144 22.99 12.99 0.04
N ILE A 145 23.39 13.04 1.31
CA ILE A 145 22.53 12.59 2.43
C ILE A 145 21.75 13.79 2.94
N LEU A 146 20.51 13.93 2.45
CA LEU A 146 19.62 15.04 2.76
C LEU A 146 18.28 14.46 3.26
N ARG A 147 17.73 14.98 4.36
CA ARG A 147 16.41 14.56 4.86
C ARG A 147 15.29 15.29 4.10
N THR A 148 15.18 15.03 2.80
CA THR A 148 14.24 15.71 1.89
C THR A 148 12.84 15.12 1.93
N ILE A 149 12.69 13.85 2.32
CA ILE A 149 11.38 13.21 2.43
C ILE A 149 10.62 13.82 3.62
N PRO A 150 9.34 14.19 3.44
CA PRO A 150 8.53 14.75 4.52
C PRO A 150 8.40 13.78 5.70
N THR A 151 8.12 14.33 6.88
CA THR A 151 7.72 13.51 8.03
C THR A 151 6.33 12.91 7.85
N SER A 152 5.47 13.51 7.02
CA SER A 152 4.16 12.95 6.69
C SER A 152 4.30 11.73 5.76
N PRO A 153 3.42 10.73 5.88
CA PRO A 153 3.43 9.56 5.02
C PRO A 153 3.40 9.92 3.53
N SER A 154 4.33 9.37 2.77
CA SER A 154 4.59 9.72 1.37
C SER A 154 4.85 8.47 0.53
N PHE A 155 4.15 8.33 -0.60
CA PHE A 155 4.29 7.19 -1.50
C PHE A 155 4.90 7.58 -2.84
N TYR A 156 6.06 6.98 -3.16
CA TYR A 156 6.77 7.18 -4.41
C TYR A 156 6.55 6.00 -5.34
N ILE A 157 5.96 6.24 -6.52
CA ILE A 157 5.69 5.19 -7.51
C ILE A 157 6.99 4.58 -8.05
N ALA A 158 6.98 3.29 -8.33
CA ALA A 158 8.17 2.53 -8.77
C ALA A 158 8.80 3.08 -10.05
N ARG A 159 8.03 3.78 -10.90
CA ARG A 159 8.58 4.44 -12.09
C ARG A 159 9.56 5.55 -11.72
N ASP A 160 9.24 6.34 -10.70
CA ASP A 160 10.08 7.48 -10.31
C ASP A 160 11.33 7.01 -9.58
N LEU A 161 11.25 5.92 -8.83
CA LEU A 161 12.43 5.25 -8.25
C LEU A 161 13.43 4.80 -9.34
N LYS A 162 12.91 4.25 -10.45
CA LYS A 162 13.74 3.77 -11.58
C LYS A 162 14.45 4.86 -12.36
N LYS A 163 13.89 6.08 -12.41
CA LYS A 163 14.48 7.20 -13.18
C LYS A 163 15.80 7.68 -12.59
N LEU A 164 16.06 7.36 -11.32
CA LEU A 164 17.25 7.80 -10.59
C LEU A 164 18.52 7.05 -11.00
N ASP A 165 18.37 5.92 -11.69
CA ASP A 165 19.47 5.13 -12.22
C ASP A 165 19.51 5.26 -13.75
N SER A 166 20.40 6.13 -14.24
CA SER A 166 20.65 6.29 -15.69
C SER A 166 21.41 5.11 -16.30
N ALA A 167 22.01 4.25 -15.46
CA ALA A 167 22.69 3.03 -15.86
C ALA A 167 22.38 1.91 -14.85
N GLU A 168 22.11 0.71 -15.36
CA GLU A 168 22.12 -0.56 -14.61
C GLU A 168 21.03 -0.85 -13.57
N LEU A 169 19.75 -0.77 -13.96
CA LEU A 169 18.79 -1.73 -13.41
C LEU A 169 18.18 -2.52 -14.57
N ASN A 170 18.69 -3.75 -14.74
CA ASN A 170 18.10 -4.75 -15.63
C ASN A 170 16.58 -4.77 -15.44
N LYS A 171 15.83 -4.88 -16.53
CA LYS A 171 14.35 -4.93 -16.59
C LYS A 171 13.70 -5.92 -15.59
N THR A 172 14.50 -6.81 -15.00
CA THR A 172 14.14 -7.86 -14.03
C THR A 172 13.97 -7.38 -12.58
N ILE A 173 14.54 -6.24 -12.16
CA ILE A 173 14.64 -5.87 -10.73
C ILE A 173 13.31 -5.39 -10.12
N PHE A 174 12.40 -4.85 -10.93
CA PHE A 174 11.17 -4.21 -10.44
C PHE A 174 9.90 -4.69 -11.13
N THR A 175 9.83 -5.98 -11.43
CA THR A 175 8.70 -6.48 -12.23
C THR A 175 7.37 -6.34 -11.49
N ARG A 176 7.35 -6.37 -10.15
CA ARG A 176 6.10 -6.30 -9.35
C ARG A 176 6.06 -5.22 -8.27
N LEU A 177 7.15 -4.49 -8.05
CA LEU A 177 7.15 -3.32 -7.16
C LEU A 177 6.22 -2.24 -7.73
N THR A 178 5.30 -1.76 -6.90
CA THR A 178 4.42 -0.63 -7.23
C THR A 178 5.00 0.71 -6.79
N GLY A 179 5.78 0.71 -5.70
CA GLY A 179 6.49 1.90 -5.21
C GLY A 179 7.16 1.66 -3.87
N ALA A 180 7.53 2.75 -3.21
CA ALA A 180 8.03 2.77 -1.83
C ALA A 180 7.19 3.74 -1.01
N LEU A 181 6.77 3.30 0.18
CA LEU A 181 6.08 4.14 1.14
C LEU A 181 7.06 4.56 2.22
N PHE A 182 7.15 5.86 2.48
CA PHE A 182 7.90 6.44 3.59
C PHE A 182 6.93 6.96 4.63
N ALA A 183 7.23 6.70 5.90
CA ALA A 183 6.56 7.29 7.05
C ALA A 183 7.64 7.61 8.11
N PRO A 184 7.31 8.28 9.23
CA PRO A 184 8.28 8.59 10.27
C PRO A 184 9.13 7.38 10.68
N GLY A 185 10.45 7.45 10.44
CA GLY A 185 11.39 6.40 10.82
C GLY A 185 11.34 5.11 10.00
N GLN A 186 10.49 5.02 8.97
CA GLN A 186 10.23 3.75 8.26
C GLN A 186 10.10 3.91 6.75
N CYS A 187 10.46 2.84 6.05
CA CYS A 187 10.29 2.71 4.61
C CYS A 187 9.86 1.28 4.28
N TRP A 188 8.82 1.15 3.45
CA TRP A 188 8.34 -0.14 2.96
C TRP A 188 8.50 -0.24 1.45
N ALA A 189 8.99 -1.39 0.99
CA ALA A 189 8.79 -1.80 -0.40
C ALA A 189 7.30 -2.19 -0.59
N VAL A 190 6.62 -1.63 -1.58
CA VAL A 190 5.17 -1.86 -1.76
C VAL A 190 4.90 -2.72 -2.98
N TYR A 191 4.30 -3.88 -2.74
CA TYR A 191 3.87 -4.84 -3.74
C TYR A 191 2.35 -4.91 -3.77
N ASN A 192 1.77 -5.20 -4.93
CA ASN A 192 0.35 -5.45 -5.10
C ASN A 192 0.17 -6.72 -5.92
N THR A 193 -0.48 -7.72 -5.34
CA THR A 193 -0.70 -9.03 -5.95
C THR A 193 -2.10 -9.19 -6.53
N ARG A 194 -3.02 -8.26 -6.25
CA ARG A 194 -4.44 -8.34 -6.61
C ARG A 194 -5.05 -9.67 -6.14
N ASP A 195 -5.66 -10.43 -7.05
CA ASP A 195 -6.27 -11.74 -6.86
C ASP A 195 -5.29 -12.91 -7.07
N ALA A 196 -3.99 -12.64 -7.26
CA ALA A 196 -2.99 -13.66 -7.56
C ALA A 196 -1.99 -13.84 -6.42
N VAL A 197 -1.39 -15.03 -6.35
CA VAL A 197 -0.24 -15.30 -5.47
C VAL A 197 1.05 -14.84 -6.16
N MET A 198 1.81 -14.00 -5.48
CA MET A 198 3.13 -13.60 -5.96
C MET A 198 4.13 -14.74 -5.74
N LYS A 199 4.65 -15.31 -6.84
CA LYS A 199 5.83 -16.18 -6.80
C LYS A 199 7.09 -15.34 -6.58
N TRP A 200 7.60 -15.33 -5.36
CA TRP A 200 8.81 -14.60 -5.00
C TRP A 200 10.03 -15.23 -5.67
N SER A 201 10.78 -14.44 -6.44
CA SER A 201 12.02 -14.89 -7.09
C SER A 201 13.23 -14.81 -6.14
N GLY A 202 13.10 -13.97 -5.13
CA GLY A 202 14.09 -13.64 -4.11
C GLY A 202 15.15 -12.66 -4.62
N MET A 203 15.78 -12.93 -5.76
CA MET A 203 16.87 -12.09 -6.26
C MET A 203 16.42 -10.70 -6.70
N GLY A 204 15.25 -10.57 -7.34
CA GLY A 204 14.71 -9.27 -7.74
C GLY A 204 14.31 -8.42 -6.53
N GLU A 205 13.71 -9.07 -5.54
CA GLU A 205 13.28 -8.43 -4.31
C GLU A 205 14.46 -8.02 -3.42
N PHE A 206 15.51 -8.84 -3.34
CA PHE A 206 16.76 -8.49 -2.67
C PHE A 206 17.45 -7.27 -3.30
N LYS A 207 17.51 -7.21 -4.65
CA LYS A 207 18.03 -6.03 -5.35
C LYS A 207 17.17 -4.78 -5.11
N THR A 208 15.86 -4.97 -5.02
CA THR A 208 14.93 -3.89 -4.69
C THR A 208 15.18 -3.34 -3.29
N SER A 209 15.29 -4.21 -2.28
CA SER A 209 15.54 -3.76 -0.90
C SER A 209 16.86 -3.00 -0.78
N HIS A 210 17.93 -3.48 -1.41
CA HIS A 210 19.22 -2.77 -1.46
C HIS A 210 19.13 -1.40 -2.13
N HIS A 211 18.43 -1.31 -3.26
CA HIS A 211 18.20 -0.02 -3.92
C HIS A 211 17.42 0.94 -3.02
N LEU A 212 16.40 0.45 -2.30
CA LEU A 212 15.62 1.26 -1.38
C LEU A 212 16.43 1.68 -0.14
N ILE A 213 17.36 0.85 0.37
CA ILE A 213 18.27 1.24 1.46
C ILE A 213 19.07 2.48 1.08
N GLU A 214 19.66 2.50 -0.12
CA GLU A 214 20.44 3.66 -0.58
C GLU A 214 19.55 4.91 -0.71
N LEU A 215 18.36 4.77 -1.30
CA LEU A 215 17.42 5.89 -1.40
C LEU A 215 16.95 6.39 -0.04
N ALA A 216 16.59 5.48 0.87
CA ALA A 216 16.10 5.84 2.19
C ALA A 216 17.22 6.48 3.03
N ARG A 217 18.46 6.03 2.89
CA ARG A 217 19.63 6.67 3.51
C ARG A 217 19.81 8.09 2.99
N MET A 218 19.78 8.27 1.68
CA MET A 218 20.05 9.55 1.01
C MET A 218 18.93 10.58 1.18
N ASN A 219 17.68 10.15 1.36
CA ASN A 219 16.52 11.06 1.33
C ASN A 219 15.73 11.13 2.65
N ALA A 220 15.85 10.13 3.53
CA ALA A 220 15.15 10.07 4.82
C ALA A 220 16.08 9.82 6.01
N GLY A 221 17.38 9.59 5.79
CA GLY A 221 18.33 9.25 6.85
C GLY A 221 18.10 7.86 7.46
N LEU A 222 17.41 6.95 6.74
CA LEU A 222 17.14 5.59 7.19
C LEU A 222 18.25 4.65 6.74
N HIS A 223 18.77 3.85 7.66
CA HIS A 223 19.88 2.93 7.36
C HIS A 223 19.41 1.53 6.93
N ARG A 224 18.10 1.25 7.02
CA ARG A 224 17.52 -0.07 6.75
C ARG A 224 16.17 0.07 6.05
N VAL A 225 15.90 -0.88 5.15
CA VAL A 225 14.59 -1.11 4.54
C VAL A 225 14.36 -2.61 4.60
N ASP A 226 13.81 -3.06 5.73
CA ASP A 226 13.57 -4.47 6.06
C ASP A 226 12.08 -4.82 6.11
N ARG A 227 11.23 -3.90 5.68
CA ARG A 227 9.77 -4.04 5.66
C ARG A 227 9.21 -4.01 4.24
N ALA A 228 8.16 -4.77 4.01
CA ALA A 228 7.35 -4.70 2.81
C ALA A 228 5.87 -4.60 3.14
N LEU A 229 5.12 -3.91 2.28
CA LEU A 229 3.66 -3.98 2.22
C LEU A 229 3.28 -4.92 1.07
N LEU A 230 2.38 -5.84 1.36
CA LEU A 230 1.80 -6.75 0.37
C LEU A 230 0.30 -6.52 0.27
N LEU A 231 -0.10 -5.77 -0.75
CA LEU A 231 -1.51 -5.53 -1.06
C LEU A 231 -2.09 -6.74 -1.79
N GLY A 232 -3.24 -7.23 -1.33
CA GLY A 232 -3.97 -8.32 -1.96
C GLY A 232 -5.47 -8.12 -1.86
N GLU A 233 -6.24 -8.67 -2.80
CA GLU A 233 -7.68 -8.40 -2.90
C GLU A 233 -8.44 -8.89 -1.66
N ARG A 234 -7.95 -9.95 -1.02
CA ARG A 234 -8.62 -10.64 0.09
C ARG A 234 -7.61 -11.36 0.97
N MET A 235 -8.01 -11.68 2.21
CA MET A 235 -7.17 -12.40 3.17
C MET A 235 -6.75 -13.81 2.75
N ASP A 236 -7.51 -14.48 1.87
CA ASP A 236 -7.12 -15.79 1.33
C ASP A 236 -5.82 -15.72 0.51
N ILE A 237 -5.52 -14.57 -0.10
CA ILE A 237 -4.25 -14.33 -0.80
C ILE A 237 -3.07 -14.32 0.17
N ALA A 238 -3.26 -13.83 1.41
CA ALA A 238 -2.24 -13.90 2.46
C ALA A 238 -1.91 -15.36 2.81
N LEU A 239 -2.95 -16.18 3.01
CA LEU A 239 -2.79 -17.62 3.26
C LEU A 239 -2.04 -18.30 2.13
N GLN A 240 -2.50 -18.12 0.90
CA GLN A 240 -1.89 -18.75 -0.27
C GLN A 240 -0.43 -18.31 -0.46
N THR A 241 -0.11 -17.05 -0.13
CA THR A 241 1.27 -16.53 -0.14
C THR A 241 2.14 -17.27 0.88
N LEU A 242 1.65 -17.49 2.09
CA LEU A 242 2.37 -18.25 3.12
C LEU A 242 2.55 -19.72 2.72
N LEU A 243 1.49 -20.38 2.24
CA LEU A 243 1.54 -21.77 1.80
C LEU A 243 2.46 -21.98 0.58
N GLU A 244 2.54 -21.02 -0.33
CA GLU A 244 3.47 -21.06 -1.45
C GLU A 244 4.92 -20.81 -1.00
N SER A 245 5.12 -19.93 -0.01
CA SER A 245 6.42 -19.71 0.64
C SER A 245 7.02 -21.00 1.18
N ASP A 246 6.19 -21.80 1.84
CA ASP A 246 6.58 -23.05 2.49
C ASP A 246 7.09 -24.11 1.51
N LYS A 247 6.73 -24.00 0.23
CA LYS A 247 7.22 -24.90 -0.83
C LYS A 247 8.61 -24.51 -1.35
N SER A 248 9.11 -23.32 -1.02
CA SER A 248 10.40 -22.84 -1.53
C SER A 248 11.55 -23.67 -0.98
N ARG A 249 12.36 -24.23 -1.89
CA ARG A 249 13.59 -24.96 -1.54
C ARG A 249 14.80 -24.04 -1.33
N ARG A 250 14.69 -22.76 -1.68
CA ARG A 250 15.75 -21.75 -1.54
C ARG A 250 15.43 -20.86 -0.34
N MET A 251 15.79 -21.33 0.85
CA MET A 251 15.44 -20.70 2.12
C MET A 251 16.06 -19.31 2.27
N GLU A 252 17.26 -19.11 1.73
CA GLU A 252 18.02 -17.85 1.73
C GLU A 252 17.40 -16.77 0.83
N LEU A 253 16.57 -17.16 -0.13
CA LEU A 253 15.86 -16.27 -1.05
C LEU A 253 14.35 -16.20 -0.75
N ARG A 254 13.92 -16.77 0.39
CA ARG A 254 12.53 -16.66 0.84
C ARG A 254 12.21 -15.21 1.21
N PHE A 255 10.99 -14.77 0.94
CA PHE A 255 10.64 -13.36 1.05
C PHE A 255 10.80 -12.78 2.45
N ASP A 256 10.52 -13.59 3.48
CA ASP A 256 10.61 -13.22 4.90
C ASP A 256 12.07 -13.14 5.39
N ARG A 257 13.03 -13.62 4.58
CA ARG A 257 14.47 -13.39 4.81
C ARG A 257 14.94 -12.07 4.19
N ILE A 258 14.34 -11.66 3.08
CA ILE A 258 14.64 -10.38 2.42
C ILE A 258 14.00 -9.23 3.19
N TYR A 259 12.72 -9.41 3.54
CA TYR A 259 11.94 -8.51 4.37
C TYR A 259 11.52 -9.27 5.64
N PRO A 260 12.26 -9.13 6.75
CA PRO A 260 11.89 -9.65 8.06
C PRO A 260 10.45 -9.36 8.49
N HIS A 261 9.88 -8.27 7.97
CA HIS A 261 8.51 -7.85 8.20
C HIS A 261 7.75 -7.69 6.88
N ILE A 262 6.65 -8.42 6.71
CA ILE A 262 5.78 -8.25 5.53
C ILE A 262 4.36 -8.06 6.02
N HIS A 263 3.87 -6.83 5.94
CA HIS A 263 2.53 -6.47 6.35
C HIS A 263 1.56 -6.71 5.19
N PHE A 264 0.66 -7.69 5.35
CA PHE A 264 -0.39 -7.92 4.38
C PHE A 264 -1.53 -6.91 4.58
N ILE A 265 -1.88 -6.20 3.51
CA ILE A 265 -2.91 -5.17 3.52
C ILE A 265 -4.03 -5.60 2.56
N PRO A 266 -5.21 -6.02 3.06
CA PRO A 266 -6.34 -6.31 2.18
C PRO A 266 -6.77 -5.04 1.43
N MET A 267 -7.12 -5.15 0.15
CA MET A 267 -7.54 -4.01 -0.66
C MET A 267 -9.03 -3.69 -0.41
N ASP A 268 -9.33 -3.31 0.82
CA ASP A 268 -10.67 -2.94 1.28
C ASP A 268 -10.60 -1.86 2.38
N ALA A 269 -11.73 -1.56 3.00
CA ALA A 269 -11.81 -0.57 4.08
C ALA A 269 -10.98 -0.95 5.31
N GLN A 270 -10.86 -2.25 5.65
CA GLN A 270 -10.06 -2.69 6.79
C GLN A 270 -8.57 -2.52 6.51
N GLY A 271 -8.13 -2.79 5.28
CA GLY A 271 -6.73 -2.56 4.92
C GLY A 271 -6.37 -1.08 4.81
N VAL A 272 -7.30 -0.21 4.43
CA VAL A 272 -7.08 1.26 4.52
C VAL A 272 -6.83 1.66 5.98
N ARG A 273 -7.64 1.16 6.92
CA ARG A 273 -7.48 1.42 8.36
C ARG A 273 -6.16 0.87 8.90
N LEU A 274 -5.80 -0.35 8.53
CA LEU A 274 -4.51 -0.94 8.89
C LEU A 274 -3.34 -0.12 8.32
N LEU A 275 -3.44 0.33 7.07
CA LEU A 275 -2.40 1.16 6.45
C LEU A 275 -2.24 2.50 7.18
N ARG A 276 -3.33 3.15 7.61
CA ARG A 276 -3.29 4.36 8.45
C ARG A 276 -2.58 4.11 9.77
N LEU A 277 -2.86 2.98 10.42
CA LEU A 277 -2.18 2.61 11.66
C LEU A 277 -0.67 2.48 11.44
N LEU A 278 -0.24 1.77 10.40
CA LEU A 278 1.18 1.53 10.12
C LEU A 278 1.95 2.79 9.71
N THR A 279 1.27 3.85 9.29
CA THR A 279 1.91 5.10 8.90
C THR A 279 1.99 6.13 10.03
N LEU A 280 1.46 5.80 11.22
CA LEU A 280 1.61 6.65 12.40
C LEU A 280 3.07 6.71 12.87
N PRO A 281 3.50 7.84 13.46
CA PRO A 281 4.76 7.91 14.19
C PRO A 281 4.77 6.86 15.32
N ASP A 282 5.86 6.12 15.44
CA ASP A 282 6.06 5.10 16.48
C ASP A 282 4.91 4.08 16.56
N TRP A 283 4.26 3.77 15.43
CA TRP A 283 3.05 2.94 15.39
C TRP A 283 3.16 1.64 16.18
N ASN A 284 4.32 0.98 16.16
CA ASN A 284 4.51 -0.30 16.84
C ASN A 284 4.47 -0.14 18.36
N GLU A 285 5.16 0.88 18.88
CA GLU A 285 5.14 1.17 20.32
C GLU A 285 3.76 1.62 20.78
N ARG A 286 3.09 2.46 19.98
CA ARG A 286 1.71 2.90 20.25
C ARG A 286 0.74 1.72 20.28
N LEU A 287 0.79 0.85 19.26
CA LEU A 287 -0.04 -0.33 19.15
C LEU A 287 0.18 -1.28 20.34
N LEU A 288 1.43 -1.58 20.68
CA LEU A 288 1.75 -2.49 21.78
C LEU A 288 1.36 -1.90 23.15
N SER A 289 1.54 -0.60 23.35
CA SER A 289 1.12 0.08 24.59
C SER A 289 -0.40 0.12 24.75
N ALA A 290 -1.14 0.25 23.64
CA ALA A 290 -2.60 0.18 23.66
C ALA A 290 -3.10 -1.26 23.89
N ALA A 291 -2.40 -2.25 23.34
CA ALA A 291 -2.81 -3.66 23.43
C ALA A 291 -2.42 -4.32 24.77
N PHE A 292 -1.32 -3.91 25.40
CA PHE A 292 -0.75 -4.59 26.56
C PHE A 292 -0.25 -3.63 27.64
N PRO A 293 -0.59 -3.89 28.92
CA PRO A 293 0.05 -3.23 30.06
C PRO A 293 1.57 -3.42 30.06
N PRO A 294 2.36 -2.43 30.54
CA PRO A 294 3.83 -2.50 30.55
C PRO A 294 4.41 -3.76 31.17
N GLU A 295 3.77 -4.30 32.22
CA GLU A 295 4.25 -5.46 32.97
C GLU A 295 4.12 -6.78 32.19
N LEU A 296 3.26 -6.81 31.18
CA LEU A 296 3.06 -7.97 30.31
C LEU A 296 3.96 -7.92 29.07
N ARG A 297 4.52 -6.76 28.72
CA ARG A 297 5.28 -6.59 27.47
C ARG A 297 6.61 -7.32 27.51
N ALA A 298 7.01 -7.87 26.37
CA ALA A 298 8.33 -8.46 26.21
C ALA A 298 9.42 -7.37 26.31
N PRO A 299 10.45 -7.54 27.16
CA PRO A 299 11.48 -6.51 27.34
C PRO A 299 12.48 -6.43 26.17
N ASP A 300 12.67 -7.52 25.41
CA ASP A 300 13.59 -7.61 24.27
C ASP A 300 13.13 -8.70 23.28
N PRO A 301 13.53 -8.62 21.99
CA PRO A 301 13.29 -9.70 21.04
C PRO A 301 14.03 -10.96 21.48
N GLY A 302 13.27 -11.95 21.96
CA GLY A 302 13.77 -13.26 22.31
C GLY A 302 14.01 -14.16 21.10
N ALA A 303 14.47 -15.39 21.34
CA ALA A 303 14.63 -16.41 20.30
C ALA A 303 13.30 -16.84 19.62
N MET A 304 12.17 -16.48 20.23
CA MET A 304 10.81 -16.77 19.76
C MET A 304 10.04 -15.45 19.57
N GLU A 305 9.21 -15.38 18.54
CA GLU A 305 8.36 -14.22 18.25
C GLU A 305 7.21 -14.13 19.24
N TYR A 306 7.23 -13.13 20.13
CA TYR A 306 6.10 -12.76 20.99
C TYR A 306 6.25 -11.30 21.41
N ASP A 307 5.12 -10.65 21.74
CA ASP A 307 5.08 -9.24 22.14
C ASP A 307 4.70 -9.06 23.62
N ALA A 308 3.99 -10.03 24.19
CA ALA A 308 3.61 -10.03 25.60
C ALA A 308 3.58 -11.44 26.20
N ARG A 309 3.61 -11.54 27.53
CA ARG A 309 3.53 -12.79 28.27
C ARG A 309 2.61 -12.64 29.49
N ARG A 310 1.65 -13.56 29.63
CA ARG A 310 0.72 -13.59 30.77
C ARG A 310 0.62 -15.00 31.34
N GLY A 311 1.02 -15.17 32.60
CA GLY A 311 0.87 -16.45 33.31
C GLY A 311 1.53 -17.65 32.62
N GLY A 312 2.69 -17.44 31.97
CA GLY A 312 3.39 -18.49 31.21
C GLY A 312 2.91 -18.68 29.76
N THR A 313 1.81 -18.04 29.36
CA THR A 313 1.35 -17.97 27.96
C THR A 313 2.05 -16.84 27.22
N PHE A 314 2.62 -17.15 26.07
CA PHE A 314 3.21 -16.18 25.15
C PHE A 314 2.13 -15.64 24.21
N ILE A 315 2.18 -14.34 23.92
CA ILE A 315 1.19 -13.65 23.11
C ILE A 315 1.90 -12.92 21.98
N LEU A 316 1.54 -13.25 20.74
CA LEU A 316 1.95 -12.50 19.54
C LEU A 316 0.83 -11.52 19.14
N SER A 317 1.16 -10.26 18.95
CA SER A 317 0.28 -9.29 18.29
C SER A 317 0.41 -9.42 16.78
N HIS A 318 -0.70 -9.74 16.12
CA HIS A 318 -0.82 -9.72 14.65
C HIS A 318 -1.72 -8.56 14.17
N LEU A 319 -1.84 -7.52 14.99
CA LEU A 319 -2.61 -6.32 14.69
C LEU A 319 -1.95 -5.41 13.64
N ASP A 320 -0.73 -5.75 13.20
CA ASP A 320 0.03 -5.09 12.15
C ASP A 320 -0.02 -5.84 10.79
N GLY A 321 -0.68 -6.99 10.75
CA GLY A 321 -0.78 -7.85 9.56
C GLY A 321 0.55 -8.47 9.13
N ASP A 322 1.57 -8.54 10.00
CA ASP A 322 2.89 -9.06 9.63
C ASP A 322 2.88 -10.59 9.45
N ILE A 323 2.77 -11.03 8.20
CA ILE A 323 2.72 -12.45 7.85
C ILE A 323 4.10 -13.13 7.95
N ALA A 324 5.20 -12.36 7.92
CA ALA A 324 6.55 -12.93 8.05
C ALA A 324 6.80 -13.43 9.50
N ARG A 325 6.24 -12.74 10.49
CA ARG A 325 6.26 -13.18 11.90
C ARG A 325 5.50 -14.48 12.10
N LEU A 326 4.39 -14.70 11.39
CA LEU A 326 3.62 -15.94 11.46
C LEU A 326 4.42 -17.17 10.98
N VAL A 327 5.25 -17.01 9.95
CA VAL A 327 6.14 -18.08 9.47
C VAL A 327 7.10 -18.50 10.58
N ARG A 328 7.73 -17.53 11.25
CA ARG A 328 8.67 -17.79 12.35
C ARG A 328 7.97 -18.37 13.59
N LEU A 329 6.78 -17.86 13.92
CA LEU A 329 5.94 -18.42 14.97
C LEU A 329 5.62 -19.89 14.69
N ARG A 330 5.15 -20.22 13.48
CA ARG A 330 4.78 -21.60 13.13
C ARG A 330 5.96 -22.55 13.25
N GLN A 331 7.16 -22.12 12.83
CA GLN A 331 8.41 -22.89 12.99
C GLN A 331 8.79 -23.10 14.47
N ALA A 332 8.60 -22.09 15.32
CA ALA A 332 8.83 -22.20 16.75
C ALA A 332 7.85 -23.18 17.42
N LEU A 333 6.57 -23.15 17.01
CA LEU A 333 5.52 -24.04 17.53
C LEU A 333 5.72 -25.51 17.15
N GLU A 334 6.50 -25.83 16.11
CA GLU A 334 6.84 -27.22 15.76
C GLU A 334 7.74 -27.89 16.82
N HIS A 335 8.48 -27.08 17.59
CA HIS A 335 9.48 -27.55 18.55
C HIS A 335 9.15 -27.12 19.99
N SER A 336 7.97 -26.55 20.21
CA SER A 336 7.55 -25.99 21.49
C SER A 336 6.21 -26.57 21.93
N SER A 337 6.08 -26.81 23.24
CA SER A 337 4.82 -27.15 23.90
C SER A 337 4.25 -25.99 24.72
N PHE A 338 4.84 -24.80 24.64
CA PHE A 338 4.37 -23.66 25.41
C PHE A 338 3.00 -23.18 24.92
N PRO A 339 2.09 -22.80 25.84
CA PRO A 339 0.81 -22.25 25.45
C PRO A 339 1.03 -20.91 24.74
N PHE A 340 0.38 -20.75 23.60
CA PHE A 340 0.58 -19.60 22.73
C PHE A 340 -0.76 -18.99 22.34
N GLU A 341 -0.83 -17.67 22.34
CA GLU A 341 -1.98 -16.89 21.91
C GLU A 341 -1.59 -15.92 20.80
N VAL A 342 -2.49 -15.70 19.84
CA VAL A 342 -2.35 -14.65 18.83
C VAL A 342 -3.48 -13.65 19.00
N LEU A 343 -3.12 -12.39 19.25
CA LEU A 343 -4.03 -11.26 19.27
C LEU A 343 -4.20 -10.75 17.83
N CYS A 344 -5.43 -10.72 17.33
CA CYS A 344 -5.73 -10.33 15.96
C CYS A 344 -7.05 -9.58 15.84
N PHE A 345 -7.34 -9.01 14.67
CA PHE A 345 -8.67 -8.51 14.37
C PHE A 345 -9.63 -9.66 14.01
N PRO A 346 -10.96 -9.51 14.21
CA PRO A 346 -11.94 -10.54 13.86
C PRO A 346 -11.84 -11.00 12.39
N TRP A 347 -11.59 -10.07 11.47
CA TRP A 347 -11.48 -10.36 10.04
C TRP A 347 -10.18 -11.11 9.64
N GLN A 348 -9.20 -11.21 10.55
CA GLN A 348 -7.99 -12.02 10.35
C GLN A 348 -8.14 -13.46 10.90
N ALA A 349 -9.10 -13.71 11.78
CA ALA A 349 -9.17 -14.94 12.59
C ALA A 349 -9.27 -16.21 11.75
N ALA A 350 -10.10 -16.21 10.70
CA ALA A 350 -10.27 -17.38 9.82
C ALA A 350 -8.96 -17.76 9.12
N PHE A 351 -8.25 -16.76 8.58
CA PHE A 351 -6.93 -16.93 7.96
C PHE A 351 -5.90 -17.49 8.95
N LEU A 352 -5.83 -16.91 10.16
CA LEU A 352 -4.87 -17.32 11.18
C LEU A 352 -5.14 -18.75 11.66
N TRP A 353 -6.41 -19.10 11.85
CA TRP A 353 -6.81 -20.46 12.23
C TRP A 353 -6.40 -21.48 11.18
N GLU A 354 -6.63 -21.18 9.89
CA GLU A 354 -6.25 -22.08 8.80
C GLU A 354 -4.73 -22.25 8.68
N TYR A 355 -3.95 -21.20 8.94
CA TYR A 355 -2.48 -21.26 8.83
C TYR A 355 -1.79 -21.88 10.05
N LEU A 356 -2.22 -21.54 11.27
CA LEU A 356 -1.58 -21.96 12.52
C LEU A 356 -2.23 -23.21 13.13
N GLY A 357 -3.48 -23.51 12.77
CA GLY A 357 -4.27 -24.59 13.32
C GLY A 357 -4.56 -24.43 14.81
N GLY A 358 -4.93 -25.53 15.47
CA GLY A 358 -5.22 -25.58 16.91
C GLY A 358 -4.00 -25.48 17.83
N ARG A 359 -2.83 -25.07 17.30
CA ARG A 359 -1.59 -24.89 18.09
C ARG A 359 -1.57 -23.59 18.89
N VAL A 360 -2.44 -22.65 18.54
CA VAL A 360 -2.55 -21.34 19.19
C VAL A 360 -4.00 -21.08 19.60
N GLN A 361 -4.19 -20.29 20.65
CA GLN A 361 -5.47 -19.66 20.94
C GLN A 361 -5.55 -18.33 20.18
N LEU A 362 -6.70 -18.04 19.57
CA LEU A 362 -6.94 -16.75 18.92
C LEU A 362 -7.74 -15.86 19.84
N ARG A 363 -7.24 -14.64 20.07
CA ARG A 363 -7.99 -13.57 20.76
C ARG A 363 -8.26 -12.45 19.77
N ALA A 364 -9.54 -12.12 19.62
CA ALA A 364 -9.95 -11.01 18.77
C ALA A 364 -9.97 -9.68 19.55
N LEU A 365 -9.42 -8.63 18.96
CA LEU A 365 -9.58 -7.23 19.38
C LEU A 365 -10.34 -6.48 18.29
N ALA A 366 -11.35 -5.69 18.64
CA ALA A 366 -12.04 -4.85 17.67
C ALA A 366 -11.10 -3.72 17.20
N MET A 367 -11.04 -3.48 15.89
CA MET A 367 -10.22 -2.40 15.33
C MET A 367 -10.68 -1.03 15.83
N ASP A 368 -11.98 -0.82 15.98
CA ASP A 368 -12.56 0.42 16.51
C ASP A 368 -12.04 0.72 17.93
N ALA A 369 -11.96 -0.31 18.78
CA ALA A 369 -11.46 -0.15 20.15
C ALA A 369 -9.95 0.19 20.19
N LEU A 370 -9.18 -0.35 19.24
CA LEU A 370 -7.76 0.00 19.11
C LEU A 370 -7.59 1.43 18.61
N GLU A 371 -8.35 1.84 17.58
CA GLU A 371 -8.30 3.20 17.04
C GLU A 371 -8.72 4.25 18.08
N GLU A 372 -9.75 3.96 18.88
CA GLU A 372 -10.17 4.81 20.01
C GLU A 372 -9.03 4.96 21.04
N ALA A 373 -8.38 3.86 21.43
CA ALA A 373 -7.25 3.89 22.36
C ALA A 373 -6.02 4.62 21.80
N LEU A 374 -5.90 4.70 20.48
CA LEU A 374 -4.83 5.40 19.77
C LEU A 374 -5.18 6.84 19.40
N GLU A 375 -6.38 7.30 19.74
CA GLU A 375 -6.91 8.63 19.38
C GLU A 375 -6.87 8.90 17.86
N ILE A 376 -7.10 7.85 17.05
CA ILE A 376 -7.17 7.96 15.59
C ILE A 376 -8.57 8.40 15.21
N ASP A 377 -8.72 9.57 14.60
CA ASP A 377 -10.01 10.05 14.11
C ASP A 377 -10.50 9.18 12.94
N PRO A 378 -11.70 8.58 13.00
CA PRO A 378 -12.26 7.82 11.88
C PRO A 378 -12.61 8.68 10.65
N SER A 379 -12.57 10.01 10.76
CA SER A 379 -13.01 10.96 9.73
C SER A 379 -11.90 11.68 8.94
N GLU A 380 -10.63 11.56 9.35
CA GLU A 380 -9.47 11.82 8.48
C GLU A 380 -9.27 10.67 7.49
#